data_AF-A0A3N7JIH9-F1
#
_entry.id   AF-A0A3N7JIH9-F1
#
_cell.length_a   1.000
_cell.length_b   1.000
_cell.length_c   1.000
_cell.angle_alpha   90.00
_cell.angle_beta   90.00
_cell.angle_gamma   90.00
#
_symmetry.space_group_name_H-M   'P 1'
#
loop_
_entity.id
_entity.type
_entity.pdbx_description
1 polymer ?
#
loop_
_entity_poly.entity_id
_entity_poly.type
_entity_poly.pdbx_seq_one_letter_code
_entity_poly.pdbx_strand_id
1 'polypeptide(L)'
;MPLTVDQAAQKIHNLVQDDGFWGTSRNDHMHEVRDLLKQYSPADANAIISKLSEGDLHGLADDVNSGGIFGAQGLSGDEKRDMFNDLAKELDGTQLGRLANAFSDRGDVLALSDSVATFGSGQAKVDYVKAIAAHSTDREAKIDTGFGYSSTTFGDKEAIGIGKVLASLKNDPASFNAAVTALSPEQLASVVKAGEGERMTSYSGGMGVSQPQTTFDPAGLRGILDAAANSSHPVVKARVFTAATTALSDIRGSDTLLTPNPSAGDAAKVVAEGLTKVMDSDTRGIVNELNNRDASGKALTTYLQEVIKEDPNSTNPAIGRQIAALQGAGTGMSAAQYINTPEKTANGDSFYRNAQNLGYYSGAVQAGINKMNADDKTKGDILSNVFSTAITVGTTAITKMPTSGKIASGIFNGLTKEALREIVADVSAGRKSLRDALSEMALPKDPGATNRYRGPADPFFQGAANTVVLANQ
;
A
#
# COMPACT_ATOMS: atom_id res chain seq x y z
N MET A 1 -14.37 -30.61 37.71
CA MET A 1 -14.30 -29.14 37.53
C MET A 1 -13.10 -28.86 36.65
N PRO A 2 -13.18 -27.94 35.68
CA PRO A 2 -11.99 -27.51 34.95
C PRO A 2 -10.93 -26.99 35.93
N LEU A 3 -9.65 -27.10 35.58
CA LEU A 3 -8.56 -26.54 36.37
C LEU A 3 -8.76 -25.02 36.50
N THR A 4 -8.21 -24.40 37.54
CA THR A 4 -8.14 -22.93 37.56
C THR A 4 -7.15 -22.46 36.49
N VAL A 5 -7.23 -21.19 36.08
CA VAL A 5 -6.28 -20.58 35.13
C VAL A 5 -4.82 -20.80 35.57
N ASP A 6 -4.51 -20.64 36.86
CA ASP A 6 -3.16 -20.86 37.39
C ASP A 6 -2.73 -22.33 37.30
N GLN A 7 -3.64 -23.26 37.61
CA GLN A 7 -3.37 -24.69 37.52
C GLN A 7 -3.19 -25.14 36.08
N ALA A 8 -3.96 -24.57 35.14
CA ALA A 8 -3.84 -24.85 33.72
C ALA A 8 -2.50 -24.31 33.17
N ALA A 9 -2.11 -23.08 33.52
CA ALA A 9 -0.81 -22.53 33.13
C ALA A 9 0.36 -23.36 33.69
N GLN A 10 0.30 -23.75 34.96
CA GLN A 10 1.31 -24.63 35.56
C GLN A 10 1.36 -26.01 34.89
N LYS A 11 0.21 -26.54 34.48
CA LYS A 11 0.15 -27.81 33.75
C LYS A 11 0.83 -27.70 32.39
N ILE A 12 0.57 -26.63 31.63
CA ILE A 12 1.25 -26.38 30.35
C ILE A 12 2.76 -26.24 30.56
N HIS A 13 3.20 -25.46 31.56
CA HIS A 13 4.61 -25.34 31.92
C HIS A 13 5.27 -26.71 32.17
N ASN A 14 4.63 -27.58 32.94
CA ASN A 14 5.16 -28.91 33.23
C ASN A 14 5.23 -29.78 31.98
N LEU A 15 4.23 -29.73 31.09
CA LEU A 15 4.19 -30.52 29.85
C LEU A 15 5.31 -30.11 28.88
N VAL A 16 5.59 -28.81 28.79
CA VAL A 16 6.60 -28.24 27.90
C VAL A 16 8.03 -28.47 28.39
N GLN A 17 8.22 -28.66 29.71
CA GLN A 17 9.52 -29.03 30.28
C GLN A 17 9.77 -30.54 30.29
N ASP A 18 8.75 -31.35 30.01
CA ASP A 18 8.85 -32.80 30.02
C ASP A 18 9.02 -33.34 28.60
N ASP A 19 10.28 -33.62 28.24
CA ASP A 19 10.61 -34.25 26.96
C ASP A 19 10.24 -35.74 26.92
N GLY A 20 9.87 -36.35 28.05
CA GLY A 20 9.68 -37.79 28.16
C GLY A 20 10.94 -38.61 27.86
N PHE A 21 10.80 -39.93 27.77
CA PHE A 21 11.91 -40.82 27.40
C PHE A 21 12.16 -40.70 25.88
N TRP A 22 13.33 -40.17 25.49
CA TRP A 22 13.76 -39.94 24.09
C TRP A 22 12.95 -38.91 23.28
N GLY A 23 12.25 -37.95 23.90
CA GLY A 23 11.46 -36.96 23.16
C GLY A 23 10.10 -37.47 22.69
N THR A 24 9.71 -38.69 23.07
CA THR A 24 8.53 -39.39 22.52
C THR A 24 7.18 -38.84 22.98
N SER A 25 7.15 -38.08 24.07
CA SER A 25 5.91 -37.55 24.65
C SER A 25 5.48 -36.18 24.09
N ARG A 26 6.33 -35.53 23.29
CA ARG A 26 6.10 -34.16 22.78
C ARG A 26 4.81 -34.03 21.95
N ASN A 27 4.48 -35.02 21.13
CA ASN A 27 3.24 -35.03 20.35
C ASN A 27 1.99 -35.07 21.25
N ASP A 28 1.97 -36.02 22.20
CA ASP A 28 0.87 -36.20 23.16
C ASP A 28 0.71 -34.96 24.05
N HIS A 29 1.81 -34.35 24.48
CA HIS A 29 1.80 -33.12 25.26
C HIS A 29 1.16 -31.96 24.48
N MET A 30 1.47 -31.83 23.18
CA MET A 30 0.84 -30.79 22.34
C MET A 30 -0.66 -31.02 22.12
N HIS A 31 -1.10 -32.27 21.97
CA HIS A 31 -2.53 -32.59 21.96
C HIS A 31 -3.19 -32.27 23.29
N GLU A 32 -2.53 -32.56 24.42
CA GLU A 32 -3.04 -32.25 25.74
C GLU A 32 -3.12 -30.74 26.00
N VAL A 33 -2.14 -29.95 25.57
CA VAL A 33 -2.19 -28.48 25.63
C VAL A 33 -3.35 -27.95 24.80
N ARG A 34 -3.52 -28.44 23.56
CA ARG A 34 -4.63 -28.03 22.68
C ARG A 34 -6.00 -28.37 23.29
N ASP A 35 -6.16 -29.58 23.79
CA ASP A 35 -7.41 -30.05 24.36
C ASP A 35 -7.70 -29.38 25.71
N LEU A 36 -6.67 -28.95 26.44
CA LEU A 36 -6.81 -28.14 27.64
C LEU A 36 -7.32 -26.74 27.30
N LEU A 37 -6.70 -26.04 26.35
CA LEU A 37 -7.11 -24.68 25.97
C LEU A 37 -8.56 -24.61 25.48
N LYS A 38 -9.01 -25.61 24.70
CA LYS A 38 -10.39 -25.73 24.19
C LYS A 38 -11.46 -25.84 25.28
N GLN A 39 -11.08 -26.13 26.53
CA GLN A 39 -12.02 -26.20 27.66
C GLN A 39 -12.32 -24.83 28.27
N TYR A 40 -11.58 -23.79 27.89
CA TYR A 40 -11.66 -22.46 28.46
C TYR A 40 -12.38 -21.48 27.55
N SER A 41 -12.93 -20.43 28.15
CA SER A 41 -13.39 -19.28 27.38
C SER A 41 -12.20 -18.59 26.71
N PRO A 42 -12.38 -17.84 25.62
CA PRO A 42 -11.31 -17.03 25.02
C PRO A 42 -10.56 -16.15 26.03
N ALA A 43 -11.28 -15.57 27.00
CA ALA A 43 -10.68 -14.74 28.05
C ALA A 43 -9.79 -15.56 29.00
N ASP A 44 -10.24 -16.76 29.38
CA ASP A 44 -9.47 -17.63 30.27
C ASP A 44 -8.29 -18.28 29.54
N ALA A 45 -8.45 -18.71 28.28
CA ALA A 45 -7.38 -19.20 27.43
C ALA A 45 -6.28 -18.13 27.26
N ASN A 46 -6.69 -16.88 27.02
CA ASN A 46 -5.77 -15.75 26.96
C ASN A 46 -5.05 -15.51 28.30
N ALA A 47 -5.78 -15.61 29.42
CA ALA A 47 -5.19 -15.48 30.75
C ALA A 47 -4.18 -16.61 31.06
N ILE A 48 -4.44 -17.83 30.61
CA ILE A 48 -3.52 -18.97 30.72
C ILE A 48 -2.22 -18.67 29.97
N ILE A 49 -2.29 -18.30 28.68
CA ILE A 49 -1.11 -17.97 27.86
C ILE A 49 -0.35 -16.77 28.42
N SER A 50 -1.05 -15.77 28.95
CA SER A 50 -0.41 -14.59 29.57
C SER A 50 0.46 -14.92 30.78
N LYS A 51 0.23 -16.07 31.44
CA LYS A 51 1.00 -16.54 32.59
C LYS A 51 2.21 -17.40 32.20
N LEU A 52 2.28 -17.86 30.96
CA LEU A 52 3.45 -18.59 30.45
C LEU A 52 4.61 -17.63 30.27
N SER A 53 5.81 -18.07 30.66
CA SER A 53 7.05 -17.33 30.42
C SER A 53 7.46 -17.42 28.95
N GLU A 54 8.34 -16.53 28.49
CA GLU A 54 8.90 -16.64 27.13
C GLU A 54 9.64 -17.97 26.91
N GLY A 55 10.22 -18.56 27.96
CA GLY A 55 10.84 -19.89 27.89
C GLY A 55 9.81 -20.99 27.64
N ASP A 56 8.63 -20.89 28.27
CA ASP A 56 7.54 -21.84 28.05
C ASP A 56 6.96 -21.70 26.64
N LEU A 57 6.86 -20.48 26.12
CA LEU A 57 6.40 -20.25 24.74
C LEU A 57 7.40 -20.80 23.71
N HIS A 58 8.71 -20.65 23.95
CA HIS A 58 9.73 -21.27 23.09
C HIS A 58 9.69 -22.79 23.16
N GLY A 59 9.52 -23.37 24.36
CA GLY A 59 9.37 -24.81 24.48
C GLY A 59 8.14 -25.34 23.73
N LEU A 60 7.00 -24.63 23.78
CA LEU A 60 5.83 -24.96 22.95
C LEU A 60 6.16 -24.92 21.45
N ALA A 61 6.89 -23.90 21.01
CA ALA A 61 7.31 -23.79 19.61
C ALA A 61 8.26 -24.92 19.19
N ASP A 62 9.18 -25.32 20.06
CA ASP A 62 10.11 -26.42 19.85
C ASP A 62 9.40 -27.78 19.78
N ASP A 63 8.39 -28.00 20.62
CA ASP A 63 7.59 -29.23 20.62
C ASP A 63 6.71 -29.33 19.38
N VAL A 64 6.12 -28.21 18.95
CA VAL A 64 5.37 -28.13 17.69
C VAL A 64 6.24 -28.48 16.48
N ASN A 65 7.54 -28.14 16.52
CA ASN A 65 8.50 -28.33 15.43
C ASN A 65 9.39 -29.57 15.56
N SER A 66 9.19 -30.39 16.59
CA SER A 66 10.10 -31.50 16.89
C SER A 66 10.17 -32.53 15.74
N GLY A 67 11.36 -32.81 15.24
CA GLY A 67 11.63 -33.81 14.19
C GLY A 67 11.81 -35.25 14.71
N GLY A 68 11.20 -35.60 15.84
CA GLY A 68 11.52 -36.80 16.62
C GLY A 68 11.50 -38.15 15.87
N ILE A 69 12.24 -39.12 16.41
CA ILE A 69 12.36 -40.49 15.89
C ILE A 69 11.24 -41.35 16.51
N PHE A 70 10.65 -42.27 15.74
CA PHE A 70 9.62 -43.23 16.21
C PHE A 70 8.24 -42.65 16.58
N GLY A 71 7.72 -41.69 15.81
CA GLY A 71 6.39 -41.11 16.07
C GLY A 71 6.36 -40.01 17.15
N ALA A 72 7.53 -39.71 17.74
CA ALA A 72 7.84 -38.57 18.59
C ALA A 72 7.82 -37.20 17.88
N GLN A 73 7.15 -37.12 16.73
CA GLN A 73 7.18 -35.95 15.87
C GLN A 73 6.27 -34.88 16.48
N GLY A 74 6.60 -33.61 16.27
CA GLY A 74 5.70 -32.51 16.57
C GLY A 74 4.39 -32.62 15.79
N LEU A 75 3.55 -31.60 15.88
CA LEU A 75 2.27 -31.60 15.16
C LEU A 75 2.51 -31.72 13.65
N SER A 76 1.66 -32.49 12.96
CA SER A 76 1.64 -32.49 11.50
C SER A 76 1.28 -31.09 10.97
N GLY A 77 1.57 -30.83 9.69
CA GLY A 77 1.28 -29.52 9.09
C GLY A 77 -0.19 -29.08 9.19
N ASP A 78 -1.14 -30.03 9.06
CA ASP A 78 -2.56 -29.76 9.22
C ASP A 78 -2.94 -29.50 10.68
N GLU A 79 -2.43 -30.31 11.62
CA GLU A 79 -2.71 -30.13 13.06
C GLU A 79 -2.15 -28.82 13.60
N LYS A 80 -0.97 -28.43 13.12
CA LYS A 80 -0.34 -27.16 13.44
C LYS A 80 -1.18 -25.99 12.94
N ARG A 81 -1.67 -26.07 11.69
CA ARG A 81 -2.58 -25.05 11.14
C ARG A 81 -3.86 -24.98 11.97
N ASP A 82 -4.44 -26.10 12.35
CA ASP A 82 -5.65 -26.13 13.16
C ASP A 82 -5.41 -25.54 14.55
N MET A 83 -4.25 -25.82 15.16
CA MET A 83 -3.84 -25.18 16.40
C MET A 83 -3.73 -23.65 16.24
N PHE A 84 -3.05 -23.16 15.21
CA PHE A 84 -2.95 -21.72 14.96
C PHE A 84 -4.31 -21.07 14.69
N ASN A 85 -5.21 -21.77 13.99
CA ASN A 85 -6.57 -21.30 13.77
C ASN A 85 -7.34 -21.16 15.08
N ASP A 86 -7.22 -22.12 15.99
CA ASP A 86 -7.90 -22.09 17.29
C ASP A 86 -7.31 -20.99 18.18
N LEU A 87 -5.98 -20.86 18.24
CA LEU A 87 -5.30 -19.76 18.95
C LEU A 87 -5.72 -18.40 18.40
N ALA A 88 -5.82 -18.24 17.08
CA ALA A 88 -6.23 -16.97 16.46
C ALA A 88 -7.68 -16.58 16.76
N LYS A 89 -8.58 -17.56 17.01
CA LYS A 89 -9.96 -17.30 17.42
C LYS A 89 -10.06 -16.91 18.89
N GLU A 90 -9.20 -17.47 19.72
CA GLU A 90 -9.34 -17.42 21.18
C GLU A 90 -8.47 -16.35 21.84
N LEU A 91 -7.28 -16.07 21.31
CA LEU A 91 -6.29 -15.20 21.94
C LEU A 91 -6.39 -13.74 21.48
N ASP A 92 -5.93 -12.83 22.34
CA ASP A 92 -5.69 -11.45 21.97
C ASP A 92 -4.41 -11.31 21.12
N GLY A 93 -4.29 -10.17 20.44
CA GLY A 93 -3.16 -9.91 19.55
C GLY A 93 -1.80 -9.83 20.27
N THR A 94 -1.79 -9.49 21.56
CA THR A 94 -0.55 -9.41 22.34
C THR A 94 0.00 -10.81 22.58
N GLN A 95 -0.84 -11.75 23.01
CA GLN A 95 -0.42 -13.14 23.20
C GLN A 95 -0.07 -13.82 21.88
N LEU A 96 -0.81 -13.53 20.81
CA LEU A 96 -0.47 -14.01 19.47
C LEU A 96 0.90 -13.49 19.01
N GLY A 97 1.25 -12.24 19.32
CA GLY A 97 2.57 -11.69 19.01
C GLY A 97 3.70 -12.32 19.81
N ARG A 98 3.47 -12.63 21.09
CA ARG A 98 4.43 -13.39 21.91
C ARG A 98 4.67 -14.79 21.34
N LEU A 99 3.61 -15.47 20.94
CA LEU A 99 3.71 -16.75 20.24
C LEU A 99 4.49 -16.64 18.94
N ALA A 100 4.22 -15.63 18.11
CA ALA A 100 4.97 -15.40 16.88
C ALA A 100 6.48 -15.21 17.15
N ASN A 101 6.84 -14.45 18.19
CA ASN A 101 8.24 -14.25 18.58
C ASN A 101 8.91 -15.52 19.11
N ALA A 102 8.14 -16.45 19.69
CA ALA A 102 8.64 -17.74 20.14
C ALA A 102 8.92 -18.70 18.96
N PHE A 103 8.24 -18.53 17.82
CA PHE A 103 8.53 -19.30 16.61
C PHE A 103 9.73 -18.71 15.85
N SER A 104 10.83 -19.46 15.83
CA SER A 104 12.03 -19.07 15.07
C SER A 104 11.88 -19.29 13.55
N ASP A 105 11.09 -20.28 13.13
CA ASP A 105 10.89 -20.62 11.73
C ASP A 105 9.97 -19.64 10.98
N ARG A 106 10.38 -19.30 9.74
CA ARG A 106 9.62 -18.39 8.87
C ARG A 106 8.25 -18.95 8.51
N GLY A 107 8.14 -20.23 8.19
CA GLY A 107 6.88 -20.86 7.81
C GLY A 107 5.84 -20.74 8.92
N ASP A 108 6.28 -20.85 10.16
CA ASP A 108 5.42 -20.84 11.34
C ASP A 108 4.86 -19.46 11.66
N VAL A 109 5.72 -18.45 11.66
CA VAL A 109 5.28 -17.06 11.84
C VAL A 109 4.29 -16.68 10.73
N LEU A 110 4.51 -17.15 9.50
CA LEU A 110 3.61 -16.89 8.39
C LEU A 110 2.28 -17.66 8.51
N ALA A 111 2.29 -18.92 8.96
CA ALA A 111 1.09 -19.72 9.17
C ALA A 111 0.24 -19.21 10.34
N LEU A 112 0.89 -18.77 11.42
CA LEU A 112 0.21 -18.07 12.51
C LEU A 112 -0.39 -16.74 12.02
N SER A 113 0.38 -15.95 11.26
CA SER A 113 -0.12 -14.69 10.68
C SER A 113 -1.30 -14.92 9.72
N ASP A 114 -1.30 -15.99 8.93
CA ASP A 114 -2.45 -16.39 8.09
C ASP A 114 -3.68 -16.71 8.93
N SER A 115 -3.48 -17.40 10.05
CA SER A 115 -4.55 -17.73 10.99
C SER A 115 -5.11 -16.48 11.66
N VAL A 116 -4.26 -15.55 12.09
CA VAL A 116 -4.67 -14.23 12.63
C VAL A 116 -5.41 -13.41 11.58
N ALA A 117 -4.91 -13.38 10.35
CA ALA A 117 -5.56 -12.69 9.23
C ALA A 117 -6.95 -13.27 8.92
N THR A 118 -7.13 -14.58 9.08
CA THR A 118 -8.39 -15.27 8.75
C THR A 118 -9.41 -15.23 9.88
N PHE A 119 -8.97 -15.53 11.11
CA PHE A 119 -9.86 -15.80 12.25
C PHE A 119 -9.79 -14.77 13.37
N GLY A 120 -8.72 -13.96 13.42
CA GLY A 120 -8.55 -12.94 14.45
C GLY A 120 -9.66 -11.89 14.40
N SER A 121 -10.08 -11.42 15.57
CA SER A 121 -10.95 -10.25 15.67
C SER A 121 -10.25 -9.00 15.15
N GLY A 122 -11.01 -7.96 14.78
CA GLY A 122 -10.44 -6.69 14.32
C GLY A 122 -9.45 -6.07 15.32
N GLN A 123 -9.71 -6.21 16.62
CA GLN A 123 -8.79 -5.73 17.68
C GLN A 123 -7.57 -6.64 17.83
N ALA A 124 -7.76 -7.97 17.81
CA ALA A 124 -6.64 -8.92 17.89
C ALA A 124 -5.66 -8.74 16.72
N LYS A 125 -6.16 -8.48 15.51
CA LYS A 125 -5.33 -8.14 14.34
C LYS A 125 -4.50 -6.87 14.56
N VAL A 126 -5.09 -5.81 15.11
CA VAL A 126 -4.40 -4.55 15.41
C VAL A 126 -3.31 -4.76 16.46
N ASP A 127 -3.61 -5.48 17.53
CA ASP A 127 -2.65 -5.70 18.61
C ASP A 127 -1.55 -6.69 18.22
N TYR A 128 -1.85 -7.66 17.36
CA TYR A 128 -0.85 -8.54 16.76
C TYR A 128 0.13 -7.75 15.90
N VAL A 129 -0.36 -6.87 15.02
CA VAL A 129 0.49 -5.99 14.21
C VAL A 129 1.42 -5.16 15.09
N LYS A 130 0.92 -4.59 16.20
CA LYS A 130 1.75 -3.84 17.16
C LYS A 130 2.84 -4.71 17.78
N ALA A 131 2.49 -5.93 18.17
CA ALA A 131 3.37 -6.80 18.94
C ALA A 131 4.58 -7.29 18.12
N ILE A 132 4.41 -7.55 16.82
CA ILE A 132 5.49 -8.05 15.96
C ILE A 132 6.16 -6.96 15.11
N ALA A 133 5.70 -5.70 15.20
CA ALA A 133 6.20 -4.60 14.36
C ALA A 133 7.71 -4.33 14.53
N ALA A 134 8.28 -4.57 15.72
CA ALA A 134 9.69 -4.30 15.99
C ALA A 134 10.64 -5.11 15.09
N HIS A 135 10.25 -6.33 14.73
CA HIS A 135 11.05 -7.26 13.91
C HIS A 135 10.80 -7.10 12.40
N SER A 136 9.84 -6.25 12.01
CA SER A 136 9.53 -6.01 10.59
C SER A 136 10.63 -5.28 9.82
N THR A 137 11.74 -4.90 10.46
CA THR A 137 12.84 -4.11 9.87
C THR A 137 14.20 -4.80 9.98
N ASP A 138 14.24 -6.07 10.39
CA ASP A 138 15.47 -6.82 10.64
C ASP A 138 16.20 -7.21 9.32
N ARG A 139 15.52 -7.08 8.18
CA ARG A 139 16.01 -7.37 6.81
C ARG A 139 16.48 -8.81 6.63
N GLU A 140 15.79 -9.75 7.27
CA GLU A 140 15.98 -11.17 7.07
C GLU A 140 15.74 -11.58 5.60
N ALA A 141 16.52 -12.56 5.15
CA ALA A 141 16.33 -13.22 3.86
C ALA A 141 16.39 -14.73 4.06
N LYS A 142 15.48 -15.47 3.42
CA LYS A 142 15.50 -16.93 3.43
C LYS A 142 16.21 -17.43 2.19
N ILE A 143 17.21 -18.28 2.38
CA ILE A 143 17.94 -18.94 1.28
C ILE A 143 17.49 -20.40 1.22
N ASP A 144 16.87 -20.79 0.11
CA ASP A 144 16.55 -22.16 -0.24
C ASP A 144 17.58 -22.66 -1.26
N THR A 145 18.27 -23.77 -0.96
CA THR A 145 19.28 -24.35 -1.85
C THR A 145 18.94 -25.78 -2.24
N GLY A 146 19.21 -26.16 -3.48
CA GLY A 146 19.18 -27.54 -3.92
C GLY A 146 20.21 -27.82 -5.02
N PHE A 147 20.21 -29.05 -5.54
CA PHE A 147 21.17 -29.43 -6.56
C PHE A 147 20.95 -28.57 -7.83
N GLY A 148 21.93 -27.74 -8.15
CA GLY A 148 21.90 -26.91 -9.35
C GLY A 148 21.20 -25.55 -9.21
N TYR A 149 20.64 -25.21 -8.04
CA TYR A 149 19.86 -23.98 -7.84
C TYR A 149 19.97 -23.40 -6.42
N SER A 150 19.83 -22.08 -6.30
CA SER A 150 19.54 -21.39 -5.04
C SER A 150 18.46 -20.32 -5.25
N SER A 151 17.64 -20.07 -4.24
CA SER A 151 16.61 -19.04 -4.26
C SER A 151 16.63 -18.26 -2.95
N THR A 152 16.67 -16.93 -3.05
CA THR A 152 16.61 -16.02 -1.91
C THR A 152 15.26 -15.33 -1.92
N THR A 153 14.48 -15.49 -0.85
CA THR A 153 13.26 -14.71 -0.62
C THR A 153 13.59 -13.56 0.32
N PHE A 154 13.28 -12.33 -0.10
CA PHE A 154 13.54 -11.13 0.69
C PHE A 154 12.36 -10.74 1.58
N GLY A 155 12.66 -9.99 2.64
CA GLY A 155 11.70 -9.41 3.57
C GLY A 155 11.52 -10.24 4.83
N ASP A 156 11.39 -9.55 5.96
CA ASP A 156 11.18 -10.16 7.28
C ASP A 156 9.89 -10.97 7.33
N LYS A 157 9.91 -12.10 8.04
CA LYS A 157 8.72 -12.95 8.20
C LYS A 157 7.58 -12.19 8.88
N GLU A 158 7.91 -11.30 9.82
CA GLU A 158 6.97 -10.40 10.48
C GLU A 158 6.46 -9.32 9.52
N ALA A 159 7.30 -8.75 8.66
CA ALA A 159 6.86 -7.77 7.66
C ALA A 159 5.82 -8.38 6.70
N ILE A 160 6.08 -9.60 6.21
CA ILE A 160 5.11 -10.35 5.38
C ILE A 160 3.85 -10.69 6.18
N GLY A 161 4.00 -11.18 7.41
CA GLY A 161 2.88 -11.52 8.30
C GLY A 161 1.96 -10.33 8.57
N ILE A 162 2.52 -9.17 8.92
CA ILE A 162 1.79 -7.90 9.08
C ILE A 162 1.09 -7.54 7.77
N GLY A 163 1.76 -7.66 6.61
CA GLY A 163 1.17 -7.35 5.31
C GLY A 163 -0.09 -8.17 5.03
N LYS A 164 -0.08 -9.46 5.33
CA LYS A 164 -1.26 -10.35 5.23
C LYS A 164 -2.39 -9.91 6.16
N VAL A 165 -2.07 -9.57 7.40
CA VAL A 165 -3.06 -9.09 8.38
C VAL A 165 -3.67 -7.77 7.92
N LEU A 166 -2.87 -6.81 7.45
CA LEU A 166 -3.36 -5.54 6.89
C LEU A 166 -4.30 -5.77 5.69
N ALA A 167 -3.91 -6.63 4.75
CA ALA A 167 -4.76 -6.96 3.60
C ALA A 167 -6.10 -7.60 4.01
N SER A 168 -6.11 -8.39 5.09
CA SER A 168 -7.33 -9.02 5.61
C SER A 168 -8.36 -8.03 6.17
N LEU A 169 -7.92 -6.82 6.55
CA LEU A 169 -8.75 -5.78 7.14
C LEU A 169 -9.52 -4.96 6.07
N LYS A 170 -9.53 -5.38 4.81
CA LYS A 170 -10.24 -4.69 3.72
C LYS A 170 -11.72 -4.39 3.99
N ASN A 171 -12.37 -5.22 4.81
CA ASN A 171 -13.78 -5.07 5.19
C ASN A 171 -13.97 -4.48 6.60
N ASP A 172 -12.87 -4.09 7.27
CA ASP A 172 -12.84 -3.44 8.57
C ASP A 172 -11.92 -2.21 8.52
N PRO A 173 -12.40 -1.10 7.91
CA PRO A 173 -11.58 0.10 7.74
C PRO A 173 -11.08 0.69 9.05
N ALA A 174 -11.85 0.57 10.15
CA ALA A 174 -11.48 1.12 11.44
C ALA A 174 -10.23 0.42 11.99
N SER A 175 -10.23 -0.92 12.00
CA SER A 175 -9.05 -1.69 12.41
C SER A 175 -7.89 -1.53 11.42
N PHE A 176 -8.13 -1.45 10.11
CA PHE A 176 -7.07 -1.15 9.15
C PHE A 176 -6.35 0.16 9.49
N ASN A 177 -7.11 1.22 9.78
CA ASN A 177 -6.55 2.52 10.14
C ASN A 177 -5.75 2.46 11.44
N ALA A 178 -6.26 1.75 12.45
CA ALA A 178 -5.57 1.57 13.72
C ALA A 178 -4.25 0.79 13.55
N ALA A 179 -4.26 -0.28 12.76
CA ALA A 179 -3.07 -1.09 12.48
C ALA A 179 -2.00 -0.30 11.71
N VAL A 180 -2.38 0.43 10.64
CA VAL A 180 -1.41 1.28 9.92
C VAL A 180 -0.90 2.43 10.80
N THR A 181 -1.74 3.00 11.66
CA THR A 181 -1.33 4.06 12.60
C THR A 181 -0.34 3.56 13.63
N ALA A 182 -0.45 2.30 14.04
CA ALA A 182 0.47 1.68 14.99
C ALA A 182 1.90 1.47 14.44
N LEU A 183 2.05 1.36 13.12
CA LEU A 183 3.35 1.20 12.48
C LEU A 183 4.06 2.54 12.33
N SER A 184 5.38 2.56 12.59
CA SER A 184 6.24 3.68 12.21
C SER A 184 6.32 3.81 10.67
N PRO A 185 6.80 4.94 10.13
CA PRO A 185 7.03 5.07 8.69
C PRO A 185 7.96 3.99 8.11
N GLU A 186 9.01 3.63 8.85
CA GLU A 186 9.98 2.60 8.42
C GLU A 186 9.38 1.20 8.44
N GLN A 187 8.64 0.86 9.50
CA GLN A 187 7.93 -0.42 9.62
C GLN A 187 6.90 -0.58 8.51
N LEU A 188 6.09 0.45 8.24
CA LEU A 188 5.12 0.43 7.15
C LEU A 188 5.80 0.27 5.79
N ALA A 189 6.92 0.96 5.55
CA ALA A 189 7.69 0.82 4.32
C ALA A 189 8.23 -0.61 4.15
N SER A 190 8.73 -1.23 5.21
CA SER A 190 9.22 -2.60 5.18
C SER A 190 8.11 -3.62 4.92
N VAL A 191 6.94 -3.46 5.57
CA VAL A 191 5.74 -4.29 5.33
C VAL A 191 5.29 -4.20 3.87
N VAL A 192 5.23 -2.99 3.32
CA VAL A 192 4.83 -2.76 1.93
C VAL A 192 5.85 -3.36 0.96
N LYS A 193 7.14 -3.19 1.24
CA LYS A 193 8.24 -3.78 0.45
C LYS A 193 8.22 -5.30 0.49
N ALA A 194 8.03 -5.90 1.66
CA ALA A 194 7.88 -7.35 1.80
C ALA A 194 6.67 -7.89 1.01
N GLY A 195 5.63 -7.07 0.84
CA GLY A 195 4.46 -7.36 0.01
C GLY A 195 4.73 -7.41 -1.51
N GLU A 196 5.89 -6.97 -1.98
CA GLU A 196 6.31 -7.12 -3.39
C GLU A 196 6.59 -8.58 -3.75
N GLY A 197 6.85 -9.44 -2.75
CA GLY A 197 7.14 -10.86 -2.95
C GLY A 197 8.45 -11.10 -3.71
N GLU A 198 9.44 -10.23 -3.54
CA GLU A 198 10.72 -10.31 -4.24
C GLU A 198 11.45 -11.64 -3.96
N ARG A 199 11.82 -12.34 -5.04
CA ARG A 199 12.61 -13.56 -5.01
C ARG A 199 13.72 -13.52 -6.05
N MET A 200 14.94 -13.81 -5.62
CA MET A 200 16.10 -13.94 -6.50
C MET A 200 16.48 -15.41 -6.64
N THR A 201 16.35 -15.98 -7.83
CA THR A 201 16.71 -17.37 -8.13
C THR A 201 17.99 -17.42 -8.95
N SER A 202 18.96 -18.22 -8.54
CA SER A 202 20.21 -18.48 -9.26
C SER A 202 20.27 -19.94 -9.69
N TYR A 203 20.65 -20.19 -10.94
CA TYR A 203 20.87 -21.53 -11.47
C TYR A 203 22.36 -21.73 -11.75
N SER A 204 22.95 -22.82 -11.25
CA SER A 204 24.30 -23.20 -11.67
C SER A 204 24.22 -23.99 -12.98
N GLY A 205 24.44 -23.30 -14.11
CA GLY A 205 24.62 -23.98 -15.40
C GLY A 205 25.94 -24.75 -15.44
N GLY A 206 26.03 -25.81 -16.26
CA GLY A 206 27.21 -26.68 -16.44
C GLY A 206 28.48 -26.02 -17.01
N MET A 207 28.53 -24.69 -17.04
CA MET A 207 29.65 -23.86 -17.53
C MET A 207 30.08 -22.78 -16.51
N GLY A 208 29.62 -22.84 -15.25
CA GLY A 208 30.08 -21.94 -14.18
C GLY A 208 29.53 -20.51 -14.22
N VAL A 209 28.61 -20.21 -15.14
CA VAL A 209 27.93 -18.90 -15.21
C VAL A 209 26.59 -19.02 -14.49
N SER A 210 26.49 -18.44 -13.30
CA SER A 210 25.22 -18.24 -12.59
C SER A 210 24.59 -16.93 -13.07
N GLN A 211 23.37 -16.98 -13.60
CA GLN A 211 22.60 -15.79 -13.92
C GLN A 211 21.47 -15.68 -12.89
N PRO A 212 21.52 -14.71 -11.96
CA PRO A 212 20.43 -14.50 -11.05
C PRO A 212 19.21 -13.96 -11.81
N GLN A 213 18.02 -14.41 -11.41
CA GLN A 213 16.74 -13.97 -11.94
C GLN A 213 15.91 -13.45 -10.77
N THR A 214 15.58 -12.17 -10.79
CA THR A 214 14.67 -11.56 -9.81
C THR A 214 13.25 -11.67 -10.31
N THR A 215 12.33 -12.07 -9.43
CA THR A 215 10.89 -12.20 -9.70
C THR A 215 10.11 -11.52 -8.59
N PHE A 216 8.90 -11.07 -8.90
CA PHE A 216 8.01 -10.41 -7.95
C PHE A 216 6.64 -11.10 -7.93
N ASP A 217 6.00 -11.11 -6.76
CA ASP A 217 4.63 -11.53 -6.55
C ASP A 217 3.89 -10.44 -5.76
N PRO A 218 3.36 -9.41 -6.44
CA PRO A 218 2.80 -8.23 -5.79
C PRO A 218 1.41 -8.48 -5.18
N ALA A 219 0.93 -9.72 -5.11
CA ALA A 219 -0.41 -10.03 -4.58
C ALA A 219 -0.60 -9.54 -3.14
N GLY A 220 0.45 -9.67 -2.31
CA GLY A 220 0.45 -9.17 -0.93
C GLY A 220 0.28 -7.65 -0.88
N LEU A 221 1.12 -6.92 -1.61
CA LEU A 221 1.03 -5.46 -1.74
C LEU A 221 -0.31 -5.01 -2.33
N ARG A 222 -0.83 -5.71 -3.33
CA ARG A 222 -2.14 -5.43 -3.93
C ARG A 222 -3.26 -5.52 -2.90
N GLY A 223 -3.21 -6.52 -2.02
CA GLY A 223 -4.15 -6.68 -0.91
C GLY A 223 -4.11 -5.51 0.08
N ILE A 224 -2.91 -5.02 0.43
CA ILE A 224 -2.75 -3.84 1.30
C ILE A 224 -3.34 -2.59 0.63
N LEU A 225 -3.08 -2.38 -0.67
CA LEU A 225 -3.64 -1.27 -1.44
C LEU A 225 -5.17 -1.33 -1.53
N ASP A 226 -5.73 -2.52 -1.70
CA ASP A 226 -7.18 -2.72 -1.69
C ASP A 226 -7.81 -2.38 -0.34
N ALA A 227 -7.18 -2.77 0.77
CA ALA A 227 -7.63 -2.39 2.11
C ALA A 227 -7.50 -0.87 2.34
N ALA A 228 -6.41 -0.26 1.88
CA ALA A 228 -6.21 1.19 1.97
C ALA A 228 -7.25 1.98 1.18
N ALA A 229 -7.67 1.51 0.00
CA ALA A 229 -8.71 2.16 -0.79
C ALA A 229 -10.06 2.24 -0.05
N ASN A 230 -10.34 1.28 0.84
CA ASN A 230 -11.55 1.25 1.66
C ASN A 230 -11.44 2.08 2.96
N SER A 231 -10.25 2.60 3.28
CA SER A 231 -10.07 3.50 4.43
C SER A 231 -10.91 4.77 4.27
N SER A 232 -11.34 5.36 5.38
CA SER A 232 -11.94 6.69 5.44
C SER A 232 -10.94 7.79 5.78
N HIS A 233 -9.67 7.46 6.08
CA HIS A 233 -8.67 8.42 6.56
C HIS A 233 -7.67 8.79 5.46
N PRO A 234 -7.67 10.05 4.97
CA PRO A 234 -6.73 10.52 3.96
C PRO A 234 -5.26 10.30 4.35
N VAL A 235 -4.95 10.52 5.64
CA VAL A 235 -3.61 10.33 6.21
C VAL A 235 -3.13 8.89 6.03
N VAL A 236 -3.97 7.91 6.34
CA VAL A 236 -3.64 6.49 6.23
C VAL A 236 -3.44 6.12 4.76
N LYS A 237 -4.35 6.57 3.87
CA LYS A 237 -4.22 6.37 2.43
C LYS A 237 -2.92 6.93 1.88
N ALA A 238 -2.58 8.16 2.24
CA ALA A 238 -1.36 8.82 1.79
C ALA A 238 -0.09 8.10 2.29
N ARG A 239 -0.07 7.63 3.54
CA ARG A 239 1.07 6.85 4.08
C ARG A 239 1.28 5.54 3.32
N VAL A 240 0.21 4.77 3.10
CA VAL A 240 0.28 3.52 2.33
C VAL A 240 0.66 3.81 0.87
N PHE A 241 0.09 4.86 0.28
CA PHE A 241 0.40 5.29 -1.08
C PHE A 241 1.89 5.63 -1.23
N THR A 242 2.47 6.44 -0.33
CA THR A 242 3.90 6.77 -0.34
C THR A 242 4.77 5.52 -0.24
N ALA A 243 4.49 4.63 0.73
CA ALA A 243 5.25 3.39 0.88
C ALA A 243 5.16 2.50 -0.39
N ALA A 244 3.97 2.39 -0.99
CA ALA A 244 3.77 1.59 -2.18
C ALA A 244 4.38 2.20 -3.44
N THR A 245 4.54 3.53 -3.51
CA THR A 245 5.30 4.16 -4.60
C THR A 245 6.80 3.93 -4.48
N THR A 246 7.34 3.77 -3.27
CA THR A 246 8.72 3.31 -3.07
C THR A 246 8.88 1.89 -3.58
N ALA A 247 7.95 0.99 -3.20
CA ALA A 247 7.95 -0.39 -3.69
C ALA A 247 7.86 -0.48 -5.23
N LEU A 248 6.98 0.32 -5.84
CA LEU A 248 6.88 0.44 -7.29
C LEU A 248 8.22 0.89 -7.93
N SER A 249 8.90 1.84 -7.30
CA SER A 249 10.22 2.30 -7.76
C SER A 249 11.28 1.21 -7.65
N ASP A 250 11.25 0.39 -6.59
CA ASP A 250 12.19 -0.71 -6.38
C ASP A 250 11.98 -1.82 -7.43
N ILE A 251 10.72 -2.22 -7.67
CA ILE A 251 10.36 -3.18 -8.73
C ILE A 251 10.88 -2.69 -10.08
N ARG A 252 10.63 -1.43 -10.45
CA ARG A 252 11.11 -0.86 -11.71
C ARG A 252 12.63 -0.73 -11.76
N GLY A 253 13.27 -0.42 -10.64
CA GLY A 253 14.73 -0.33 -10.54
C GLY A 253 15.45 -1.67 -10.73
N SER A 254 14.73 -2.79 -10.59
CA SER A 254 15.30 -4.12 -10.83
C SER A 254 15.47 -4.47 -12.32
N ASP A 255 14.79 -3.76 -13.23
CA ASP A 255 14.89 -3.98 -14.67
C ASP A 255 15.88 -2.97 -15.28
N THR A 256 17.10 -3.43 -15.52
CA THR A 256 18.18 -2.60 -16.08
C THR A 256 18.74 -3.20 -17.36
N LEU A 257 19.40 -2.37 -18.19
CA LEU A 257 20.03 -2.85 -19.43
C LEU A 257 21.03 -4.01 -19.19
N LEU A 258 21.71 -3.99 -18.05
CA LEU A 258 22.71 -5.00 -17.67
C LEU A 258 22.12 -6.17 -16.88
N THR A 259 20.89 -6.04 -16.40
CA THR A 259 20.16 -7.07 -15.66
C THR A 259 18.67 -6.95 -16.01
N PRO A 260 18.28 -7.48 -17.19
CA PRO A 260 16.89 -7.38 -17.65
C PRO A 260 16.00 -8.20 -16.73
N ASN A 261 14.90 -7.61 -16.27
CA ASN A 261 13.90 -8.27 -15.47
C ASN A 261 12.51 -8.15 -16.15
N PRO A 262 12.14 -9.13 -17.01
CA PRO A 262 10.87 -9.07 -17.72
C PRO A 262 9.65 -9.12 -16.78
N SER A 263 9.79 -9.65 -15.56
CA SER A 263 8.68 -9.74 -14.59
C SER A 263 8.37 -8.41 -13.90
N ALA A 264 9.33 -7.47 -13.88
CA ALA A 264 9.17 -6.17 -13.24
C ALA A 264 8.07 -5.33 -13.92
N GLY A 265 7.84 -5.52 -15.21
CA GLY A 265 6.78 -4.86 -15.97
C GLY A 265 5.39 -5.16 -15.43
N ASP A 266 5.03 -6.44 -15.44
CA ASP A 266 3.72 -6.89 -14.99
C ASP A 266 3.51 -6.60 -13.49
N ALA A 267 4.56 -6.76 -12.68
CA ALA A 267 4.48 -6.47 -11.25
C ALA A 267 4.24 -4.99 -10.97
N ALA A 268 4.98 -4.09 -11.64
CA ALA A 268 4.81 -2.65 -11.52
C ALA A 268 3.41 -2.20 -11.96
N LYS A 269 2.87 -2.81 -13.02
CA LYS A 269 1.50 -2.56 -13.47
C LYS A 269 0.47 -2.89 -12.40
N VAL A 270 0.55 -4.08 -11.78
CA VAL A 270 -0.38 -4.51 -10.71
C VAL A 270 -0.34 -3.53 -9.53
N VAL A 271 0.86 -3.06 -9.16
CA VAL A 271 1.03 -2.07 -8.08
C VAL A 271 0.44 -0.71 -8.50
N ALA A 272 0.68 -0.25 -9.72
CA ALA A 272 0.14 1.01 -10.24
C ALA A 272 -1.39 1.03 -10.34
N GLU A 273 -2.00 -0.10 -10.70
CA GLU A 273 -3.46 -0.28 -10.68
C GLU A 273 -4.01 -0.18 -9.24
N GLY A 274 -3.32 -0.77 -8.27
CA GLY A 274 -3.69 -0.66 -6.86
C GLY A 274 -3.54 0.77 -6.32
N LEU A 275 -2.43 1.44 -6.64
CA LEU A 275 -2.21 2.85 -6.31
C LEU A 275 -3.29 3.74 -6.93
N THR A 276 -3.70 3.45 -8.18
CA THR A 276 -4.80 4.16 -8.85
C THR A 276 -6.11 3.99 -8.11
N LYS A 277 -6.44 2.77 -7.65
CA LYS A 277 -7.65 2.53 -6.84
C LYS A 277 -7.61 3.30 -5.52
N VAL A 278 -6.46 3.36 -4.85
CA VAL A 278 -6.30 4.17 -3.63
C VAL A 278 -6.49 5.65 -3.95
N MET A 279 -5.83 6.18 -4.99
CA MET A 279 -5.95 7.58 -5.39
C MET A 279 -7.37 7.97 -5.80
N ASP A 280 -8.07 7.12 -6.53
CA ASP A 280 -9.46 7.36 -6.97
C ASP A 280 -10.46 7.31 -5.80
N SER A 281 -10.11 6.62 -4.69
CA SER A 281 -10.97 6.53 -3.51
C SER A 281 -11.06 7.83 -2.71
N ASP A 282 -10.03 8.68 -2.76
CA ASP A 282 -10.01 10.00 -2.11
C ASP A 282 -8.89 10.89 -2.66
N THR A 283 -9.02 11.29 -3.94
CA THR A 283 -7.96 12.06 -4.62
C THR A 283 -7.63 13.36 -3.89
N ARG A 284 -8.66 14.07 -3.41
CA ARG A 284 -8.48 15.37 -2.75
C ARG A 284 -7.76 15.22 -1.42
N GLY A 285 -8.19 14.28 -0.59
CA GLY A 285 -7.58 14.03 0.71
C GLY A 285 -6.15 13.53 0.58
N ILE A 286 -5.91 12.57 -0.31
CA ILE A 286 -4.56 12.02 -0.54
C ILE A 286 -3.61 13.09 -1.05
N VAL A 287 -4.01 13.85 -2.08
CA VAL A 287 -3.16 14.91 -2.64
C VAL A 287 -2.87 16.00 -1.61
N ASN A 288 -3.86 16.37 -0.78
CA ASN A 288 -3.62 17.30 0.33
C ASN A 288 -2.58 16.77 1.32
N GLU A 289 -2.70 15.52 1.75
CA GLU A 289 -1.76 14.90 2.68
C GLU A 289 -0.35 14.75 2.09
N LEU A 290 -0.26 14.34 0.82
CA LEU A 290 1.01 14.22 0.12
C LEU A 290 1.69 15.60 -0.05
N ASN A 291 0.96 16.63 -0.47
CA ASN A 291 1.51 17.98 -0.60
C ASN A 291 2.07 18.53 0.72
N ASN A 292 1.47 18.17 1.87
CA ASN A 292 1.96 18.57 3.19
C ASN A 292 3.18 17.76 3.69
N ARG A 293 3.37 16.51 3.23
CA ARG A 293 4.36 15.56 3.78
C ARG A 293 5.51 15.22 2.82
N ASP A 294 5.26 15.31 1.53
CA ASP A 294 6.17 15.08 0.42
C ASP A 294 6.12 16.28 -0.52
N ALA A 295 6.62 17.43 -0.08
CA ALA A 295 6.64 18.64 -0.90
C ALA A 295 7.39 18.46 -2.24
N SER A 296 8.27 17.46 -2.34
CA SER A 296 8.99 17.12 -3.57
C SER A 296 8.09 16.47 -4.63
N GLY A 297 6.94 15.92 -4.23
CA GLY A 297 6.05 15.21 -5.13
C GLY A 297 6.62 13.91 -5.69
N LYS A 298 7.64 13.33 -5.05
CA LYS A 298 8.33 12.13 -5.54
C LYS A 298 7.37 10.95 -5.63
N ALA A 299 6.58 10.68 -4.59
CA ALA A 299 5.63 9.58 -4.57
C ALA A 299 4.61 9.69 -5.72
N LEU A 300 4.01 10.88 -5.85
CA LEU A 300 3.01 11.14 -6.88
C LEU A 300 3.62 11.10 -8.29
N THR A 301 4.84 11.60 -8.46
CA THR A 301 5.55 11.55 -9.75
C THR A 301 5.85 10.12 -10.17
N THR A 302 6.34 9.27 -9.27
CA THR A 302 6.60 7.84 -9.57
C THR A 302 5.32 7.12 -9.98
N TYR A 303 4.22 7.34 -9.24
CA TYR A 303 2.91 6.79 -9.59
C TYR A 303 2.45 7.24 -10.99
N LEU A 304 2.48 8.54 -11.26
CA LEU A 304 1.98 9.09 -12.52
C LEU A 304 2.85 8.67 -13.71
N GLN A 305 4.18 8.65 -13.54
CA GLN A 305 5.10 8.14 -14.55
C GLN A 305 4.70 6.72 -14.98
N GLU A 306 4.40 5.87 -14.01
CA GLU A 306 4.02 4.49 -14.26
C GLU A 306 2.68 4.38 -14.98
N VAL A 307 1.66 5.09 -14.46
CA VAL A 307 0.32 5.09 -15.05
C VAL A 307 0.33 5.62 -16.49
N ILE A 308 1.18 6.60 -16.81
CA ILE A 308 1.33 7.11 -18.18
C ILE A 308 2.12 6.12 -19.06
N LYS A 309 3.14 5.46 -18.52
CA LYS A 309 3.98 4.50 -19.27
C LYS A 309 3.21 3.24 -19.68
N GLU A 310 2.32 2.74 -18.83
CA GLU A 310 1.48 1.57 -19.13
C GLU A 310 0.54 1.82 -20.31
N ASP A 311 0.10 3.07 -20.50
CA ASP A 311 -0.78 3.42 -21.60
C ASP A 311 -0.60 4.88 -22.07
N PRO A 312 0.47 5.16 -22.84
CA PRO A 312 0.79 6.53 -23.25
C PRO A 312 -0.17 7.06 -24.30
N ASN A 313 -0.88 6.17 -25.03
CA ASN A 313 -1.64 6.51 -26.22
C ASN A 313 -3.15 6.26 -26.09
N SER A 314 -3.62 5.52 -25.09
CA SER A 314 -5.06 5.43 -24.82
C SER A 314 -5.50 6.44 -23.76
N THR A 315 -6.82 6.62 -23.68
CA THR A 315 -7.46 7.37 -22.61
C THR A 315 -6.90 6.88 -21.30
N ASN A 316 -6.14 7.69 -20.58
CA ASN A 316 -5.75 7.41 -19.21
C ASN A 316 -6.82 8.03 -18.31
N PRO A 317 -7.98 7.37 -18.11
CA PRO A 317 -9.11 8.02 -17.49
C PRO A 317 -8.85 8.28 -16.00
N ALA A 318 -7.88 7.59 -15.40
CA ALA A 318 -7.49 7.80 -14.00
C ALA A 318 -6.98 9.22 -13.79
N ILE A 319 -5.96 9.64 -14.52
CA ILE A 319 -5.38 10.99 -14.38
C ILE A 319 -6.43 12.06 -14.69
N GLY A 320 -7.23 11.87 -15.75
CA GLY A 320 -8.31 12.79 -16.09
C GLY A 320 -9.40 12.90 -15.00
N ARG A 321 -9.83 11.78 -14.41
CA ARG A 321 -10.76 11.75 -13.26
C ARG A 321 -10.16 12.48 -12.06
N GLN A 322 -8.89 12.23 -11.76
CA GLN A 322 -8.19 12.80 -10.62
C GLN A 322 -8.03 14.32 -10.78
N ILE A 323 -7.66 14.82 -11.96
CA ILE A 323 -7.66 16.25 -12.28
C ILE A 323 -9.06 16.84 -12.12
N ALA A 324 -10.09 16.21 -12.66
CA ALA A 324 -11.47 16.69 -12.53
C ALA A 324 -11.90 16.77 -11.05
N ALA A 325 -11.53 15.77 -10.23
CA ALA A 325 -11.77 15.80 -8.79
C ALA A 325 -11.04 16.98 -8.13
N LEU A 326 -9.77 17.22 -8.46
CA LEU A 326 -9.00 18.37 -7.95
C LEU A 326 -9.51 19.72 -8.46
N GLN A 327 -10.22 19.74 -9.59
CA GLN A 327 -10.97 20.89 -10.10
C GLN A 327 -12.37 21.03 -9.47
N GLY A 328 -12.76 20.16 -8.52
CA GLY A 328 -14.03 20.27 -7.80
C GLY A 328 -15.18 19.43 -8.34
N ALA A 329 -14.96 18.49 -9.27
CA ALA A 329 -16.01 17.60 -9.74
C ALA A 329 -16.68 16.82 -8.59
N GLY A 330 -17.99 17.00 -8.39
CA GLY A 330 -18.74 16.34 -7.31
C GLY A 330 -18.82 17.12 -5.99
N THR A 331 -18.30 18.35 -5.91
CA THR A 331 -18.47 19.21 -4.71
C THR A 331 -19.70 20.11 -4.78
N GLY A 332 -20.38 20.18 -5.93
CA GLY A 332 -21.47 21.14 -6.15
C GLY A 332 -21.01 22.55 -6.56
N MET A 333 -19.70 22.81 -6.60
CA MET A 333 -19.11 24.10 -7.00
C MET A 333 -18.63 24.05 -8.46
N SER A 334 -18.60 25.21 -9.13
CA SER A 334 -17.85 25.32 -10.39
C SER A 334 -16.35 25.20 -10.12
N ALA A 335 -15.56 24.82 -11.14
CA ALA A 335 -14.11 24.70 -10.98
C ALA A 335 -13.46 26.01 -10.53
N ALA A 336 -13.89 27.14 -11.10
CA ALA A 336 -13.44 28.47 -10.70
C ALA A 336 -13.75 28.75 -9.22
N GLN A 337 -14.97 28.48 -8.75
CA GLN A 337 -15.34 28.68 -7.35
C GLN A 337 -14.53 27.78 -6.40
N TYR A 338 -14.36 26.50 -6.78
CA TYR A 338 -13.65 25.52 -5.96
C TYR A 338 -12.19 25.91 -5.73
N ILE A 339 -11.44 26.21 -6.80
CA ILE A 339 -10.02 26.56 -6.65
C ILE A 339 -9.80 27.93 -5.98
N ASN A 340 -10.79 28.83 -6.07
CA ASN A 340 -10.77 30.16 -5.46
C ASN A 340 -11.34 30.17 -4.05
N THR A 341 -11.66 29.02 -3.45
CA THR A 341 -12.14 28.98 -2.07
C THR A 341 -10.99 29.37 -1.14
N PRO A 342 -11.06 30.53 -0.44
CA PRO A 342 -9.97 30.98 0.40
C PRO A 342 -10.05 30.27 1.76
N GLU A 343 -8.91 29.78 2.23
CA GLU A 343 -8.69 29.40 3.61
C GLU A 343 -7.92 30.51 4.33
N LYS A 344 -8.14 30.63 5.64
CA LYS A 344 -7.39 31.58 6.47
C LYS A 344 -6.22 30.87 7.14
N THR A 345 -5.02 31.42 6.99
CA THR A 345 -3.86 30.98 7.78
C THR A 345 -4.02 31.44 9.24
N ALA A 346 -3.18 30.92 10.14
CA ALA A 346 -3.13 31.38 11.53
C ALA A 346 -2.88 32.89 11.67
N ASN A 347 -2.27 33.52 10.65
CA ASN A 347 -1.96 34.94 10.61
C ASN A 347 -3.07 35.78 9.92
N GLY A 348 -4.18 35.16 9.49
CA GLY A 348 -5.29 35.84 8.82
C GLY A 348 -5.14 36.04 7.31
N ASP A 349 -4.00 35.63 6.73
CA ASP A 349 -3.77 35.68 5.29
C ASP A 349 -4.66 34.67 4.56
N SER A 350 -5.04 35.02 3.33
CA SER A 350 -5.81 34.12 2.47
C SER A 350 -4.88 33.14 1.75
N PHE A 351 -5.19 31.85 1.86
CA PHE A 351 -4.47 30.74 1.26
C PHE A 351 -5.41 29.90 0.39
N TYR A 352 -4.97 29.48 -0.79
CA TYR A 352 -5.81 28.76 -1.74
C TYR A 352 -5.35 27.30 -1.87
N ARG A 353 -5.71 26.49 -0.87
CA ARG A 353 -5.30 25.08 -0.77
C ARG A 353 -5.67 24.26 -2.00
N ASN A 354 -6.89 24.42 -2.50
CA ASN A 354 -7.38 23.67 -3.65
C ASN A 354 -6.53 23.92 -4.90
N ALA A 355 -6.15 25.18 -5.12
CA ALA A 355 -5.26 25.56 -6.22
C ALA A 355 -3.84 25.04 -6.02
N GLN A 356 -3.33 25.09 -4.78
CA GLN A 356 -2.02 24.52 -4.44
C GLN A 356 -1.98 23.01 -4.70
N ASN A 357 -3.00 22.26 -4.27
CA ASN A 357 -3.11 20.81 -4.48
C ASN A 357 -3.22 20.45 -5.96
N LEU A 358 -4.00 21.22 -6.74
CA LEU A 358 -4.07 21.05 -8.18
C LEU A 358 -2.73 21.34 -8.86
N GLY A 359 -1.99 22.35 -8.39
CA GLY A 359 -0.64 22.69 -8.83
C GLY A 359 0.37 21.58 -8.54
N TYR A 360 0.40 21.09 -7.30
CA TYR A 360 1.21 19.97 -6.86
C TYR A 360 1.00 18.74 -7.75
N TYR A 361 -0.27 18.37 -7.98
CA TYR A 361 -0.61 17.24 -8.85
C TYR A 361 -0.21 17.48 -10.31
N SER A 362 -0.48 18.67 -10.86
CA SER A 362 -0.11 19.02 -12.24
C SER A 362 1.40 19.03 -12.44
N GLY A 363 2.16 19.48 -11.45
CA GLY A 363 3.62 19.43 -11.45
C GLY A 363 4.15 17.99 -11.45
N ALA A 364 3.50 17.09 -10.70
CA ALA A 364 3.86 15.67 -10.71
C ALA A 364 3.54 14.99 -12.06
N VAL A 365 2.42 15.34 -12.71
CA VAL A 365 2.11 14.89 -14.08
C VAL A 365 3.21 15.36 -15.04
N GLN A 366 3.58 16.64 -14.97
CA GLN A 366 4.65 17.19 -15.82
C GLN A 366 5.98 16.46 -15.60
N ALA A 367 6.37 16.26 -14.34
CA ALA A 367 7.60 15.58 -13.98
C ALA A 367 7.60 14.12 -14.47
N GLY A 368 6.47 13.41 -14.34
CA GLY A 368 6.31 12.05 -14.82
C GLY A 368 6.49 11.94 -16.34
N ILE A 369 5.84 12.82 -17.11
CA ILE A 369 5.99 12.88 -18.58
C ILE A 369 7.43 13.19 -18.97
N ASN A 370 8.08 14.15 -18.29
CA ASN A 370 9.47 14.52 -18.59
C ASN A 370 10.44 13.35 -18.38
N LYS A 371 10.23 12.50 -17.37
CA LYS A 371 11.05 11.31 -17.09
C LYS A 371 10.94 10.21 -18.15
N MET A 372 9.92 10.24 -19.01
CA MET A 372 9.72 9.24 -20.07
C MET A 372 10.59 9.47 -21.30
N ASN A 373 11.30 10.61 -21.41
CA ASN A 373 12.06 11.01 -22.62
C ASN A 373 11.22 10.94 -23.91
N ALA A 374 9.91 11.18 -23.81
CA ALA A 374 8.98 11.12 -24.92
C ALA A 374 9.18 12.29 -25.90
N ASP A 375 8.87 12.07 -27.18
CA ASP A 375 8.84 13.15 -28.17
C ASP A 375 7.63 14.08 -27.97
N ASP A 376 7.67 15.26 -28.59
CA ASP A 376 6.63 16.28 -28.39
C ASP A 376 5.25 15.84 -28.87
N LYS A 377 5.19 14.97 -29.89
CA LYS A 377 3.94 14.37 -30.37
C LYS A 377 3.32 13.50 -29.27
N THR A 378 4.09 12.59 -28.70
CA THR A 378 3.67 11.70 -27.61
C THR A 378 3.22 12.50 -26.39
N LYS A 379 3.93 13.58 -26.04
CA LYS A 379 3.50 14.51 -24.98
C LYS A 379 2.12 15.11 -25.28
N GLY A 380 1.89 15.56 -26.51
CA GLY A 380 0.59 16.08 -26.94
C GLY A 380 -0.52 15.03 -26.87
N ASP A 381 -0.24 13.80 -27.29
CA ASP A 381 -1.21 12.69 -27.25
C ASP A 381 -1.60 12.35 -25.79
N ILE A 382 -0.63 12.27 -24.88
CA ILE A 382 -0.86 12.09 -23.44
C ILE A 382 -1.79 13.20 -22.89
N LEU A 383 -1.49 14.47 -23.21
CA LEU A 383 -2.30 15.61 -22.76
C LEU A 383 -3.74 15.55 -23.29
N SER A 384 -3.89 15.25 -24.58
CA SER A 384 -5.20 15.11 -25.22
C SER A 384 -6.08 14.09 -24.48
N ASN A 385 -5.50 12.95 -24.14
CA ASN A 385 -6.19 11.83 -23.50
C ASN A 385 -6.60 12.16 -22.05
N VAL A 386 -5.69 12.75 -21.27
CA VAL A 386 -5.92 13.15 -19.89
C VAL A 386 -7.05 14.18 -19.80
N PHE A 387 -6.97 15.26 -20.57
CA PHE A 387 -7.93 16.36 -20.47
C PHE A 387 -9.26 16.10 -21.19
N SER A 388 -9.28 15.28 -22.25
CA SER A 388 -10.55 14.80 -22.83
C SER A 388 -11.39 14.04 -21.80
N THR A 389 -10.72 13.22 -20.97
CA THR A 389 -11.39 12.50 -19.88
C THR A 389 -11.85 13.46 -18.78
N ALA A 390 -11.00 14.39 -18.36
CA ALA A 390 -11.36 15.38 -17.33
C ALA A 390 -12.61 16.20 -17.72
N ILE A 391 -12.69 16.67 -18.97
CA ILE A 391 -13.86 17.37 -19.51
C ILE A 391 -15.11 16.47 -19.43
N THR A 392 -15.01 15.21 -19.85
CA THR A 392 -16.14 14.27 -19.89
C THR A 392 -16.67 13.94 -18.49
N VAL A 393 -15.77 13.70 -17.54
CA VAL A 393 -16.11 13.39 -16.14
C VAL A 393 -16.74 14.61 -15.47
N GLY A 394 -16.11 15.77 -15.62
CA GLY A 394 -16.57 17.01 -15.02
C GLY A 394 -17.92 17.48 -15.55
N THR A 395 -18.17 17.37 -16.86
CA THR A 395 -19.48 17.68 -17.46
C THR A 395 -20.59 16.77 -16.94
N THR A 396 -20.30 15.48 -16.76
CA THR A 396 -21.25 14.54 -16.14
C THR A 396 -21.56 14.88 -14.68
N ALA A 397 -20.59 15.45 -13.94
CA ALA A 397 -20.82 15.90 -12.57
C ALA A 397 -21.74 17.15 -12.52
N ILE A 398 -21.62 18.06 -13.50
CA ILE A 398 -22.47 19.25 -13.60
C ILE A 398 -23.95 18.90 -13.84
N THR A 399 -24.24 17.89 -14.67
CA THR A 399 -25.64 17.52 -14.97
C THR A 399 -26.41 17.01 -13.74
N LYS A 400 -25.71 16.59 -12.70
CA LYS A 400 -26.26 16.16 -11.40
C LYS A 400 -26.45 17.29 -10.38
N MET A 401 -26.05 18.53 -10.69
CA MET A 401 -26.21 19.69 -9.80
C MET A 401 -27.66 20.23 -9.76
N PRO A 402 -28.06 21.01 -8.74
CA PRO A 402 -29.34 21.73 -8.72
C PRO A 402 -29.48 22.68 -9.92
N THR A 403 -30.71 22.90 -10.39
CA THR A 403 -31.01 23.67 -11.62
C THR A 403 -30.44 25.07 -11.62
N SER A 404 -30.30 25.73 -10.46
CA SER A 404 -29.65 27.04 -10.31
C SER A 404 -28.14 27.04 -10.61
N GLY A 405 -27.46 25.89 -10.47
CA GLY A 405 -26.05 25.70 -10.85
C GLY A 405 -25.83 25.23 -12.29
N LYS A 406 -26.86 24.69 -12.95
CA LYS A 406 -26.79 24.21 -14.34
C LYS A 406 -26.74 25.32 -15.39
N ILE A 407 -27.27 26.50 -15.06
CA ILE A 407 -27.48 27.62 -16.00
C ILE A 407 -26.12 28.25 -16.44
N ALA A 408 -25.00 27.86 -15.81
CA ALA A 408 -23.68 28.41 -16.11
C ALA A 408 -22.77 27.58 -17.05
N SER A 409 -23.07 26.33 -17.47
CA SER A 409 -22.04 25.58 -18.21
C SER A 409 -22.49 24.35 -19.00
N GLY A 410 -22.26 24.39 -20.33
CA GLY A 410 -21.97 23.20 -21.14
C GLY A 410 -20.48 22.79 -21.13
N ILE A 411 -19.66 23.45 -20.30
CA ILE A 411 -18.19 23.37 -20.30
C ILE A 411 -17.67 23.25 -18.86
N PHE A 412 -17.05 22.12 -18.50
CA PHE A 412 -16.34 21.98 -17.22
C PHE A 412 -14.97 22.67 -17.32
N ASN A 413 -14.61 23.49 -16.33
CA ASN A 413 -13.36 24.27 -16.30
C ASN A 413 -13.21 25.38 -17.38
N GLY A 414 -14.23 25.66 -18.20
CA GLY A 414 -14.11 26.61 -19.31
C GLY A 414 -13.28 26.12 -20.51
N LEU A 415 -12.85 24.85 -20.51
CA LEU A 415 -12.06 24.23 -21.59
C LEU A 415 -12.97 23.47 -22.58
N THR A 416 -13.02 23.90 -23.85
CA THR A 416 -13.72 23.18 -24.93
C THR A 416 -12.83 22.10 -25.55
N LYS A 417 -13.43 21.12 -26.25
CA LYS A 417 -12.66 20.12 -27.01
C LYS A 417 -11.83 20.77 -28.11
N GLU A 418 -12.31 21.88 -28.67
CA GLU A 418 -11.61 22.66 -29.68
C GLU A 418 -10.37 23.35 -29.10
N ALA A 419 -10.50 24.01 -27.94
CA ALA A 419 -9.36 24.63 -27.25
C ALA A 419 -8.34 23.57 -26.80
N LEU A 420 -8.80 22.40 -26.36
CA LEU A 420 -7.92 21.26 -26.05
C LEU A 420 -7.12 20.82 -27.28
N ARG A 421 -7.77 20.64 -28.44
CA ARG A 421 -7.09 20.26 -29.69
C ARG A 421 -6.03 21.29 -30.10
N GLU A 422 -6.33 22.57 -29.96
CA GLU A 422 -5.39 23.65 -30.28
C GLU A 422 -4.15 23.62 -29.37
N ILE A 423 -4.34 23.53 -28.05
CA ILE A 423 -3.24 23.44 -27.09
C ILE A 423 -2.38 22.19 -27.35
N VAL A 424 -3.01 21.05 -27.61
CA VAL A 424 -2.33 19.80 -27.96
C VAL A 424 -1.53 19.96 -29.25
N ALA A 425 -2.11 20.55 -30.30
CA ALA A 425 -1.42 20.76 -31.56
C ALA A 425 -0.22 21.71 -31.45
N ASP A 426 -0.25 22.68 -30.53
CA ASP A 426 0.90 23.52 -30.23
C ASP A 426 2.01 22.76 -29.50
N VAL A 427 1.66 21.88 -28.55
CA VAL A 427 2.63 21.02 -27.86
C VAL A 427 3.25 20.02 -28.83
N SER A 428 2.43 19.30 -29.61
CA SER A 428 2.90 18.31 -30.59
C SER A 428 3.81 18.92 -31.67
N ALA A 429 3.65 20.21 -31.94
CA ALA A 429 4.49 20.96 -32.88
C ALA A 429 5.70 21.65 -32.23
N GLY A 430 5.95 21.46 -30.93
CA GLY A 430 7.03 22.13 -30.19
C GLY A 430 6.85 23.64 -30.03
N ARG A 431 5.66 24.18 -30.32
CA ARG A 431 5.34 25.61 -30.26
C ARG A 431 4.93 26.08 -28.86
N LYS A 432 4.58 25.14 -27.96
CA LYS A 432 4.19 25.40 -26.57
C LYS A 432 4.84 24.39 -25.63
N SER A 433 5.34 24.86 -24.49
CA SER A 433 5.92 23.98 -23.48
C SER A 433 4.84 23.14 -22.79
N LEU A 434 5.20 21.92 -22.37
CA LEU A 434 4.32 21.04 -21.59
C LEU A 434 3.78 21.74 -20.32
N ARG A 435 4.62 22.54 -19.68
CA ARG A 435 4.27 23.34 -18.50
C ARG A 435 3.16 24.33 -18.80
N ASP A 436 3.33 25.12 -19.85
CA ASP A 436 2.35 26.13 -20.26
C ASP A 436 1.01 25.48 -20.62
N ALA A 437 1.05 24.36 -21.33
CA ALA A 437 -0.13 23.60 -21.71
C ALA A 437 -0.87 23.05 -20.48
N LEU A 438 -0.16 22.39 -19.55
CA LEU A 438 -0.75 21.85 -18.32
C LEU A 438 -1.37 22.96 -17.46
N SER A 439 -0.68 24.08 -17.30
CA SER A 439 -1.21 25.23 -16.56
C SER A 439 -2.46 25.79 -17.22
N GLU A 440 -2.50 25.90 -18.55
CA GLU A 440 -3.64 26.43 -19.29
C GLU A 440 -4.87 25.50 -19.24
N MET A 441 -4.65 24.19 -19.20
CA MET A 441 -5.73 23.20 -19.17
C MET A 441 -6.21 22.87 -17.75
N ALA A 442 -5.33 22.95 -16.74
CA ALA A 442 -5.67 22.67 -15.34
C ALA A 442 -6.39 23.84 -14.67
N LEU A 443 -6.00 25.10 -14.94
CA LEU A 443 -6.68 26.24 -14.33
C LEU A 443 -8.00 26.58 -15.05
N PRO A 444 -9.10 26.83 -14.34
CA PRO A 444 -10.38 27.22 -14.93
C PRO A 444 -10.30 28.59 -15.59
N LYS A 445 -10.80 28.72 -16.82
CA LYS A 445 -10.95 30.04 -17.47
C LYS A 445 -12.18 30.77 -16.93
N ASP A 446 -12.06 32.08 -16.72
CA ASP A 446 -13.24 32.92 -16.42
C ASP A 446 -14.20 32.92 -17.62
N PRO A 447 -15.53 32.85 -17.41
CA PRO A 447 -16.49 32.87 -18.51
C PRO A 447 -16.32 34.11 -19.39
N GLY A 448 -16.00 33.91 -20.68
CA GLY A 448 -15.82 35.01 -21.65
C GLY A 448 -14.42 35.63 -21.69
N ALA A 449 -13.47 35.18 -20.86
CA ALA A 449 -12.08 35.62 -20.94
C ALA A 449 -11.31 34.85 -22.03
N THR A 450 -10.68 35.57 -22.94
CA THR A 450 -9.76 35.00 -23.95
C THR A 450 -8.38 34.64 -23.38
N ASN A 451 -8.07 35.09 -22.16
CA ASN A 451 -6.76 34.93 -21.51
C ASN A 451 -6.75 33.85 -20.41
N ARG A 452 -5.54 33.36 -20.09
CA ARG A 452 -5.24 32.51 -18.92
C ARG A 452 -5.87 33.11 -17.65
N TYR A 453 -6.43 32.25 -16.81
CA TYR A 453 -6.89 32.64 -15.47
C TYR A 453 -5.77 33.33 -14.68
N ARG A 454 -6.02 34.54 -14.17
CA ARG A 454 -5.11 35.34 -13.34
C ARG A 454 -5.82 35.77 -12.05
N GLY A 455 -6.50 34.84 -11.40
CA GLY A 455 -7.09 35.11 -10.09
C GLY A 455 -6.11 34.85 -8.94
N PRO A 456 -6.51 35.13 -7.70
CA PRO A 456 -5.64 35.08 -6.52
C PRO A 456 -5.11 33.67 -6.20
N ALA A 457 -5.69 32.62 -6.79
CA ALA A 457 -5.25 31.25 -6.68
C ALA A 457 -4.07 30.87 -7.59
N ASP A 458 -3.80 31.64 -8.67
CA ASP A 458 -2.75 31.30 -9.66
C ASP A 458 -1.34 31.19 -9.05
N PRO A 459 -0.87 32.12 -8.18
CA PRO A 459 0.46 31.98 -7.57
C PRO A 459 0.63 30.70 -6.74
N PHE A 460 -0.43 30.21 -6.09
CA PHE A 460 -0.39 28.98 -5.28
C PHE A 460 -0.31 27.73 -6.15
N PHE A 461 -1.04 27.71 -7.27
CA PHE A 461 -0.93 26.66 -8.27
C PHE A 461 0.49 26.62 -8.87
N GLN A 462 0.99 27.76 -9.38
CA GLN A 462 2.30 27.84 -10.01
C GLN A 462 3.43 27.51 -9.05
N GLY A 463 3.33 28.01 -7.80
CA GLY A 463 4.32 27.74 -6.76
C GLY A 463 4.48 26.24 -6.51
N ALA A 464 3.38 25.55 -6.24
CA ALA A 464 3.41 24.10 -5.97
C ALA A 464 3.85 23.29 -7.19
N ALA A 465 3.34 23.61 -8.38
CA ALA A 465 3.75 22.93 -9.62
C ALA A 465 5.26 23.05 -9.86
N ASN A 466 5.82 24.24 -9.65
CA ASN A 466 7.26 24.47 -9.83
C ASN A 466 8.10 23.72 -8.80
N THR A 467 7.68 23.70 -7.54
CA THR A 467 8.39 22.95 -6.49
C THR A 467 8.53 21.48 -6.88
N VAL A 468 7.43 20.84 -7.31
CA VAL A 468 7.46 19.43 -7.72
C VAL A 468 8.32 19.21 -8.96
N VAL A 469 8.17 20.04 -9.99
CA VAL A 469 8.93 19.90 -11.23
C VAL A 469 10.43 20.06 -10.98
N LEU A 470 10.84 21.07 -10.23
CA LEU A 470 12.26 21.32 -9.93
C LEU A 470 12.86 20.22 -9.05
N ALA A 471 12.10 19.65 -8.12
CA ALA A 471 12.57 18.57 -7.27
C ALA A 471 12.76 17.22 -8.01
N ASN A 472 12.24 17.09 -9.23
CA ASN A 472 12.27 15.86 -10.03
C ASN A 472 13.07 15.97 -11.33
N GLN A 473 13.83 17.05 -11.52
CA GLN A 473 14.73 17.26 -12.66
C GLN A 473 16.01 16.43 -12.59
#